data_AF-A0A6J7DN83-F1
#
_entry.id   AF-A0A6J7DN83-F1
#
_cell.length_a   1.000
_cell.length_b   1.000
_cell.length_c   1.000
_cell.angle_alpha   90.00
_cell.angle_beta   90.00
_cell.angle_gamma   90.00
#
_symmetry.space_group_name_H-M   'P 1'
#
loop_
_entity.id
_entity.type
_entity.pdbx_description
1 polymer ?
#
loop_
_entity_poly.entity_id
_entity_poly.type
_entity_poly.pdbx_seq_one_letter_code
_entity_poly.pdbx_strand_id
1 'polypeptide(L)'
;MAGALRAEAVLALANGVFLTLILFGGIIISPDQLPDVLGSIIEFTPSAALVEALTTTLSTQVPSTADLLLPSIVLAVWGAIGALLARRYFRWE
;
A
#
# COMPACT_ATOMS: atom_id res chain seq x y z
N MET A 1 -11.45 19.48 -15.27
CA MET A 1 -11.28 18.42 -16.29
C MET A 1 -11.37 17.02 -15.68
N ALA A 2 -12.55 16.41 -15.73
CA ALA A 2 -12.73 14.97 -15.51
C ALA A 2 -12.16 14.12 -16.68
N GLY A 3 -11.01 14.50 -17.24
CA GLY A 3 -10.52 14.03 -18.53
C GLY A 3 -9.09 14.42 -18.89
N ALA A 4 -8.18 14.58 -17.92
CA ALA A 4 -6.77 14.86 -18.20
C ALA A 4 -6.01 13.63 -18.77
N LEU A 5 -6.58 12.43 -18.60
CA LEU A 5 -6.08 11.15 -19.14
C LEU A 5 -7.28 10.44 -19.79
N ARG A 6 -7.06 9.82 -20.96
CA ARG A 6 -8.06 8.91 -21.57
C ARG A 6 -8.50 7.89 -20.51
N ALA A 7 -9.78 7.54 -20.47
CA ALA A 7 -10.29 6.53 -19.55
C ALA A 7 -9.46 5.23 -19.58
N GLU A 8 -8.97 4.88 -20.78
CA GLU A 8 -8.02 3.78 -21.02
C GLU A 8 -6.73 3.90 -20.19
N ALA A 9 -6.16 5.10 -20.09
CA ALA A 9 -4.91 5.33 -19.34
C ALA A 9 -5.13 5.26 -17.83
N VAL A 10 -6.26 5.78 -17.32
CA VAL A 10 -6.64 5.62 -15.90
C VAL A 10 -6.88 4.16 -15.58
N LEU A 11 -7.54 3.43 -16.49
CA LEU A 11 -7.80 2.00 -16.34
C LEU A 11 -6.50 1.19 -16.36
N ALA A 12 -5.56 1.51 -17.24
CA ALA A 12 -4.24 0.88 -17.30
C ALA A 12 -3.43 1.15 -16.01
N LEU A 13 -3.48 2.38 -15.50
CA LEU A 13 -2.82 2.75 -14.24
C LEU A 13 -3.45 2.02 -13.05
N ALA A 14 -4.78 1.98 -12.97
CA ALA A 14 -5.51 1.27 -11.92
C ALA A 14 -5.20 -0.24 -11.95
N ASN A 15 -5.20 -0.85 -13.13
CA ASN A 15 -4.83 -2.25 -13.29
C ASN A 15 -3.35 -2.50 -12.99
N GLY A 16 -2.46 -1.60 -13.39
CA GLY A 16 -1.03 -1.69 -13.08
C GLY A 16 -0.77 -1.63 -11.58
N VAL A 17 -1.42 -0.70 -10.87
CA VAL A 17 -1.38 -0.62 -9.41
C VAL A 17 -1.97 -1.89 -8.80
N PHE A 18 -3.14 -2.35 -9.26
CA PHE A 18 -3.77 -3.57 -8.75
C PHE A 18 -2.88 -4.81 -8.89
N LEU A 19 -2.29 -5.03 -10.08
CA LEU A 19 -1.36 -6.13 -10.30
C LEU A 19 -0.09 -5.99 -9.45
N THR A 20 0.41 -4.76 -9.28
CA THR A 20 1.54 -4.46 -8.39
C THR A 20 1.20 -4.79 -6.94
N LEU A 21 -0.01 -4.43 -6.47
CA LEU A 21 -0.49 -4.74 -5.12
C LEU A 21 -0.63 -6.26 -4.91
N ILE A 22 -1.07 -7.01 -5.93
CA ILE A 22 -1.12 -8.48 -5.87
C ILE A 22 0.30 -9.07 -5.83
N LEU A 23 1.21 -8.55 -6.66
CA LEU A 23 2.56 -9.09 -6.81
C LEU A 23 3.45 -8.79 -5.59
N PHE A 24 3.32 -7.59 -5.02
CA PHE A 24 4.17 -7.09 -3.93
C PHE A 24 3.41 -6.93 -2.60
N GLY A 25 2.17 -7.40 -2.49
CA GLY A 25 1.41 -7.33 -1.25
C GLY A 25 1.87 -8.27 -0.14
N GLY A 26 3.05 -8.86 -0.23
CA GLY A 26 3.52 -9.82 0.79
C GLY A 26 2.84 -11.19 0.74
N ILE A 27 1.92 -11.44 -0.20
CA ILE A 27 1.24 -12.74 -0.36
C ILE A 27 2.10 -13.73 -1.16
N ILE A 28 2.84 -13.26 -2.17
CA ILE A 28 3.65 -14.13 -3.06
C ILE A 28 5.12 -14.20 -2.61
N ILE A 29 5.66 -13.10 -2.07
CA ILE A 29 7.04 -13.01 -1.57
C ILE A 29 7.00 -12.40 -0.18
N SER A 30 7.33 -13.18 0.84
CA SER A 30 7.53 -12.67 2.20
C SER A 30 8.75 -11.73 2.23
N PRO A 31 8.67 -10.57 2.91
CA PRO A 31 9.79 -9.66 3.11
C PRO A 31 11.04 -10.36 3.68
N ASP A 32 10.81 -11.36 4.53
CA ASP A 32 11.82 -12.18 5.21
C ASP A 32 12.68 -13.05 4.26
N GLN A 33 12.24 -13.22 3.01
CA GLN A 33 12.94 -14.02 1.99
C GLN A 33 13.81 -13.14 1.08
N LEU A 34 13.76 -11.82 1.24
CA LEU A 34 14.48 -10.86 0.41
C LEU A 34 15.77 -10.39 1.11
N PRO A 35 16.79 -9.95 0.34
CA PRO A 35 17.98 -9.34 0.92
C PRO A 35 17.60 -8.16 1.83
N ASP A 36 18.24 -8.00 2.99
CA ASP A 36 17.87 -7.04 4.05
C ASP A 36 17.43 -5.66 3.55
N VAL A 37 18.16 -5.10 2.57
CA VAL A 37 17.87 -3.77 2.00
C VAL A 37 16.53 -3.75 1.23
N LEU A 38 16.22 -4.80 0.48
CA LEU A 38 14.97 -4.93 -0.27
C LEU A 38 13.79 -5.24 0.65
N GLY A 39 14.00 -6.06 1.68
CA GLY A 39 12.99 -6.36 2.70
C GLY A 39 12.51 -5.09 3.40
N SER A 40 13.44 -4.27 3.90
CA SER A 40 13.08 -3.01 4.56
C SER A 40 12.32 -2.03 3.66
N ILE A 41 12.66 -1.94 2.37
CA ILE A 41 11.94 -1.05 1.43
C ILE A 41 10.51 -1.56 1.21
N ILE A 42 10.33 -2.88 1.12
CA ILE A 42 9.03 -3.49 0.88
C ILE A 42 8.10 -3.35 2.09
N GLU A 43 8.61 -3.41 3.32
CA GLU A 43 7.82 -3.15 4.54
C GLU A 43 7.16 -1.76 4.53
N PHE A 44 7.81 -0.74 3.94
CA PHE A 44 7.22 0.61 3.83
C PHE A 44 6.19 0.77 2.70
N THR A 45 5.91 -0.29 1.95
CA THR A 45 4.86 -0.27 0.91
C THR A 45 3.47 -0.40 1.55
N PRO A 46 2.45 0.29 0.99
CA PRO A 46 1.11 0.25 1.57
C PRO A 46 0.48 -1.15 1.51
N SER A 47 0.88 -1.97 0.53
CA SER A 47 0.39 -3.34 0.38
C SER A 47 0.98 -4.30 1.42
N ALA A 48 2.28 -4.20 1.70
CA ALA A 48 2.92 -5.01 2.74
C ALA A 48 2.36 -4.65 4.13
N ALA A 49 2.27 -3.36 4.45
CA ALA A 49 1.70 -2.89 5.72
C ALA A 49 0.24 -3.33 5.90
N LEU A 50 -0.56 -3.35 4.83
CA LEU A 50 -1.94 -3.85 4.89
C LEU A 50 -2.00 -5.34 5.20
N VAL A 51 -1.18 -6.15 4.52
CA VAL A 51 -1.15 -7.59 4.74
C VAL A 51 -0.62 -7.91 6.12
N GLU A 52 0.43 -7.25 6.59
CA GLU A 52 0.96 -7.39 7.95
C GLU A 52 -0.10 -7.04 9.02
N ALA A 53 -0.83 -5.94 8.84
CA ALA A 53 -1.92 -5.57 9.76
C ALA A 53 -3.02 -6.64 9.77
N LEU A 54 -3.42 -7.16 8.61
CA LEU A 54 -4.46 -8.19 8.50
C LEU A 54 -4.01 -9.54 9.06
N THR A 55 -2.79 -10.00 8.75
CA THR A 55 -2.27 -11.28 9.26
C THR A 55 -2.05 -11.22 10.76
N THR A 56 -1.53 -10.10 11.27
CA THR A 56 -1.33 -9.89 12.71
C THR A 56 -2.66 -9.88 13.45
N THR A 57 -3.66 -9.12 12.98
CA THR A 57 -4.98 -9.04 13.64
C THR A 57 -5.81 -10.32 13.54
N LEU A 58 -5.69 -11.07 12.43
CA LEU A 58 -6.40 -12.34 12.22
C LEU A 58 -5.63 -13.55 12.76
N SER A 59 -4.42 -13.35 13.28
CA SER A 59 -3.65 -14.41 13.91
C SER A 59 -4.36 -14.90 15.18
N THR A 60 -4.06 -16.14 15.58
CA THR A 60 -4.58 -16.72 16.82
C THR A 60 -3.96 -16.13 18.08
N GLN A 61 -2.93 -15.29 17.93
CA GLN A 61 -2.26 -14.60 19.03
C GLN A 61 -2.89 -13.23 19.25
N VAL A 62 -2.95 -12.78 20.51
CA VAL A 62 -3.37 -11.41 20.82
C VAL A 62 -2.26 -10.48 20.31
N PRO A 63 -2.54 -9.60 19.32
CA PRO A 63 -1.55 -8.67 18.81
C PRO A 63 -1.07 -7.76 19.94
N SER A 64 0.23 -7.50 20.01
CA SER A 64 0.69 -6.37 20.80
C SER A 64 0.36 -5.08 20.06
N THR A 65 0.17 -3.98 20.79
CA THR A 65 0.01 -2.67 20.15
C THR A 65 1.23 -2.30 19.32
N ALA A 66 2.43 -2.73 19.73
CA ALA A 66 3.67 -2.45 19.01
C ALA A 66 3.68 -3.05 17.59
N ASP A 67 3.12 -4.25 17.42
CA ASP A 67 3.08 -4.96 16.13
C ASP A 67 2.18 -4.25 15.11
N LEU A 68 1.18 -3.51 15.58
CA LEU A 68 0.24 -2.79 14.70
C LEU A 68 0.61 -1.33 14.48
N LEU A 69 1.51 -0.76 15.28
CA LEU A 69 1.86 0.66 15.19
C LEU A 69 2.51 1.01 13.85
N LEU A 70 3.55 0.25 13.47
CA LEU A 70 4.28 0.50 12.22
C LEU A 70 3.37 0.41 10.98
N PRO A 71 2.64 -0.70 10.74
CA PRO A 71 1.79 -0.81 9.56
C PRO A 71 0.67 0.25 9.55
N SER A 72 0.12 0.61 10.72
CA SER A 72 -0.89 1.66 10.84
C SER A 72 -0.35 3.04 10.43
N ILE A 73 0.87 3.38 10.87
CA ILE A 73 1.52 4.64 10.52
C ILE A 73 1.82 4.68 9.02
N VAL A 74 2.35 3.60 8.45
CA VAL A 74 2.64 3.50 7.01
C VAL A 74 1.36 3.74 6.20
N LEU A 75 0.25 3.08 6.55
CA LEU A 75 -1.04 3.26 5.89
C LEU A 75 -1.58 4.69 6.04
N ALA A 76 -1.46 5.29 7.23
CA ALA A 76 -1.91 6.66 7.47
C ALA A 76 -1.11 7.67 6.64
N VAL A 77 0.22 7.49 6.55
CA VAL A 77 1.11 8.33 5.73
C VAL A 77 0.75 8.20 4.25
N TRP A 78 0.61 6.97 3.73
CA TRP A 78 0.23 6.75 2.34
C TRP A 78 -1.17 7.29 2.01
N GLY A 79 -2.13 7.13 2.92
CA GLY A 79 -3.47 7.72 2.79
C GLY A 79 -3.41 9.24 2.74
N ALA A 80 -2.62 9.87 3.62
CA ALA A 80 -2.42 11.31 3.63
C ALA A 80 -1.72 11.81 2.35
N ILE A 81 -0.68 11.13 1.89
CA ILE A 81 0.01 11.43 0.63
C ILE A 81 -0.98 11.34 -0.54
N GLY A 82 -1.75 10.24 -0.64
CA GLY A 82 -2.77 10.05 -1.66
C GLY A 82 -3.83 11.14 -1.64
N ALA A 83 -4.33 11.50 -0.47
CA ALA A 83 -5.32 12.58 -0.30
C ALA A 83 -4.75 13.96 -0.66
N LEU A 84 -3.50 14.25 -0.31
CA LEU A 84 -2.82 15.50 -0.65
C LEU A 84 -2.55 15.60 -2.15
N LEU A 85 -2.08 14.52 -2.77
CA LEU A 85 -1.90 14.44 -4.21
C LEU A 85 -3.25 14.60 -4.92
N ALA A 86 -4.29 13.88 -4.47
CA ALA A 86 -5.63 14.04 -5.00
C ALA A 86 -6.10 15.50 -4.87
N ARG A 87 -6.04 16.12 -3.69
CA ARG A 87 -6.37 17.54 -3.51
C ARG A 87 -5.58 18.46 -4.43
N ARG A 88 -4.31 18.16 -4.67
CA ARG A 88 -3.40 19.02 -5.47
C ARG A 88 -3.62 18.89 -6.98
N TYR A 89 -3.94 17.69 -7.45
CA TYR A 89 -4.11 17.39 -8.87
C TYR A 89 -5.58 17.40 -9.31
N PHE A 90 -6.52 17.15 -8.40
CA PHE A 90 -7.96 17.17 -8.66
C PHE A 90 -8.47 18.60 -8.59
N ARG A 91 -8.43 19.26 -9.74
CA ARG A 91 -9.00 20.60 -9.94
C ARG A 91 -10.44 20.43 -10.43
N TRP A 92 -11.38 20.83 -9.57
CA TRP A 92 -12.80 20.86 -9.86
C TRP A 92 -13.06 21.91 -10.96
N GLU A 93 -13.52 21.43 -12.11
CA GLU A 93 -14.21 22.20 -13.15
C GLU A 93 -15.58 21.58 -13.32
#